data_AF-A0A6J4YC82-F1
#
_entry.id   AF-A0A6J4YC82-F1
#
_cell.length_a   1.000
_cell.length_b   1.000
_cell.length_c   1.000
_cell.angle_alpha   90.00
_cell.angle_beta   90.00
_cell.angle_gamma   90.00
#
_symmetry.space_group_name_H-M   'P 1'
#
loop_
_entity.id
_entity.type
_entity.pdbx_description
1 polymer ?
#
loop_
_entity_poly.entity_id
_entity_poly.type
_entity_poly.pdbx_seq_one_letter_code
_entity_poly.pdbx_strand_id
1 'polypeptide(L)'
;MTMQQANSTKTISRDADAPLWLQLKSILQGQIQSGELQPDTRLYSEHELCRMYGISRTVVREALNELVHDRFIYRIQGKGTFISGRKEEQDFAGSNIGFSGEMIGKGREVITRILKQSLAKPGSRERRMLRLDARQSVVKIQRLMVIDDQARMLVDMAFPADLVSGFENVNLKNRSIYDILKRRYGLAPTSSERWIEAILPTKKQAAYLNVAEGTPLLGIESCAYLSDGRAFEYYYGIHRSDISRLHFSFR
;
A
#
# COMPACT_ATOMS: atom_id res chain seq x y z
N MET A 1 -31.20 17.79 24.08
CA MET A 1 -30.38 18.98 23.79
C MET A 1 -29.54 18.65 22.57
N THR A 2 -29.68 19.46 21.54
CA THR A 2 -29.56 19.15 20.12
C THR A 2 -28.11 18.89 19.67
N MET A 3 -27.82 17.74 19.06
CA MET A 3 -26.56 17.52 18.33
C MET A 3 -26.66 18.24 16.98
N GLN A 4 -25.88 19.31 16.83
CA GLN A 4 -25.79 20.10 15.61
C GLN A 4 -24.74 19.51 14.66
N GLN A 5 -25.13 19.53 13.38
CA GLN A 5 -24.49 18.93 12.22
C GLN A 5 -23.10 19.50 11.91
N ALA A 6 -22.21 18.64 11.41
CA ALA A 6 -21.12 19.02 10.53
C ALA A 6 -20.78 17.86 9.57
N ASN A 7 -21.72 17.46 8.71
CA ASN A 7 -21.43 16.56 7.59
C ASN A 7 -20.99 17.41 6.39
N SER A 8 -19.67 17.49 6.17
CA SER A 8 -19.11 18.01 4.93
C SER A 8 -19.35 17.01 3.80
N THR A 9 -20.54 17.03 3.19
CA THR A 9 -20.88 16.14 2.07
C THR A 9 -19.97 16.44 0.88
N LYS A 10 -18.97 15.58 0.64
CA LYS A 10 -18.19 15.59 -0.61
C LYS A 10 -19.15 15.45 -1.79
N THR A 11 -19.07 16.35 -2.76
CA THR A 11 -20.10 16.51 -3.80
C THR A 11 -19.78 15.68 -5.05
N ILE A 12 -20.80 15.06 -5.66
CA ILE A 12 -20.69 14.40 -6.97
C ILE A 12 -20.81 15.46 -8.07
N SER A 13 -19.89 15.45 -9.05
CA SER A 13 -19.92 16.33 -10.21
C SER A 13 -20.39 15.59 -11.46
N ARG A 14 -21.40 16.11 -12.15
CA ARG A 14 -21.87 15.54 -13.43
C ARG A 14 -21.00 15.95 -14.62
N ASP A 15 -20.21 17.01 -14.46
CA ASP A 15 -19.36 17.59 -15.50
C ASP A 15 -17.93 17.04 -15.45
N ALA A 16 -17.64 16.14 -14.50
CA ALA A 16 -16.35 15.48 -14.40
C ALA A 16 -16.26 14.27 -15.35
N ASP A 17 -15.07 14.01 -15.89
CA ASP A 17 -14.80 12.88 -16.81
C ASP A 17 -15.04 11.49 -16.18
N ALA A 18 -15.13 11.41 -14.84
CA ALA A 18 -15.33 10.17 -14.12
C ALA A 18 -16.83 9.77 -14.02
N PRO A 19 -17.19 8.49 -14.25
CA PRO A 19 -18.56 8.00 -14.06
C PRO A 19 -19.12 8.27 -12.66
N LEU A 20 -20.41 8.58 -12.56
CA LEU A 20 -21.06 8.94 -11.28
C LEU A 20 -20.97 7.85 -10.21
N TRP A 21 -21.02 6.57 -10.60
CA TRP A 21 -20.90 5.45 -9.67
C TRP A 21 -19.49 5.39 -9.07
N LEU A 22 -18.47 5.72 -9.87
CA LEU A 22 -17.08 5.73 -9.44
C LEU A 22 -16.84 6.88 -8.45
N GLN A 23 -17.42 8.04 -8.71
CA GLN A 23 -17.38 9.17 -7.77
C GLN A 23 -18.04 8.81 -6.42
N LEU A 24 -19.22 8.18 -6.44
CA LEU A 24 -19.88 7.72 -5.21
C LEU A 24 -19.03 6.67 -4.47
N LYS A 25 -18.47 5.70 -5.20
CA LYS A 25 -17.55 4.69 -4.64
C LYS A 25 -16.39 5.37 -3.92
N SER A 26 -15.70 6.30 -4.57
CA SER A 26 -14.56 7.02 -4.00
C SER A 26 -14.93 7.86 -2.78
N ILE A 27 -16.10 8.52 -2.79
CA ILE A 27 -16.59 9.29 -1.63
C ILE A 27 -16.79 8.37 -0.43
N LEU A 28 -17.59 7.30 -0.59
CA LEU A 28 -17.91 6.38 0.50
C LEU A 28 -16.66 5.65 1.01
N GLN A 29 -15.78 5.23 0.09
CA GLN A 29 -14.51 4.61 0.45
C GLN A 29 -13.64 5.57 1.28
N GLY A 30 -13.53 6.84 0.87
CA GLY A 30 -12.79 7.85 1.62
C GLY A 30 -13.36 8.11 3.01
N GLN A 31 -14.70 8.07 3.17
CA GLN A 31 -15.36 8.20 4.48
C GLN A 31 -15.12 6.98 5.38
N ILE A 32 -15.09 5.78 4.82
CA ILE A 32 -14.74 4.55 5.57
C ILE A 32 -13.28 4.62 6.04
N GLN A 33 -12.37 5.02 5.15
CA GLN A 33 -10.94 5.08 5.45
C GLN A 33 -10.56 6.20 6.42
N SER A 34 -11.25 7.34 6.39
CA SER A 34 -11.05 8.43 7.36
C SER A 34 -11.63 8.13 8.74
N GLY A 35 -12.46 7.09 8.86
CA GLY A 35 -13.20 6.78 10.07
C GLY A 35 -14.47 7.62 10.26
N GLU A 36 -14.89 8.41 9.27
CA GLU A 36 -16.20 9.07 9.30
C GLU A 36 -17.33 8.01 9.30
N LEU A 37 -17.16 6.97 8.49
CA LEU A 37 -18.00 5.77 8.49
C LEU A 37 -17.30 4.65 9.27
N GLN A 38 -17.82 4.35 10.46
CA GLN A 38 -17.18 3.44 11.41
C GLN A 38 -17.36 1.96 11.01
N PRO A 39 -16.34 1.11 11.23
CA PRO A 39 -16.46 -0.34 11.09
C PRO A 39 -17.68 -0.94 11.78
N ASP A 40 -18.27 -1.97 11.17
CA ASP A 40 -19.40 -2.75 11.68
C ASP A 40 -20.68 -1.92 11.92
N THR A 41 -20.70 -0.65 11.51
CA THR A 41 -21.90 0.18 11.51
C THR A 41 -22.67 0.04 10.20
N ARG A 42 -23.96 0.36 10.25
CA ARG A 42 -24.86 0.29 9.10
C ARG A 42 -24.59 1.47 8.16
N LEU A 43 -24.34 1.16 6.89
CA LEU A 43 -24.26 2.16 5.83
C LEU A 43 -25.66 2.70 5.50
N TYR A 44 -25.73 3.94 5.02
CA TYR A 44 -26.93 4.52 4.42
C TYR A 44 -27.56 3.57 3.38
N SER A 45 -28.89 3.50 3.39
CA SER A 45 -29.66 2.70 2.43
C SER A 45 -29.52 3.25 1.00
N GLU A 46 -29.81 2.41 -0.01
CA GLU A 46 -29.82 2.84 -1.43
C GLU A 46 -30.65 4.11 -1.63
N HIS A 47 -31.80 4.21 -0.96
CA HIS A 47 -32.72 5.32 -1.10
C HIS A 47 -32.18 6.59 -0.42
N GLU A 48 -31.50 6.47 0.73
CA GLU A 48 -30.82 7.60 1.38
C GLU A 48 -29.67 8.11 0.52
N LEU A 49 -28.84 7.22 -0.03
CA LEU A 49 -27.75 7.59 -0.93
C LEU A 49 -28.24 8.29 -2.21
N CYS A 50 -29.36 7.83 -2.78
CA CYS A 50 -29.99 8.52 -3.92
C CYS A 50 -30.37 9.96 -3.55
N ARG A 51 -30.94 10.18 -2.35
CA ARG A 51 -31.34 11.51 -1.87
C ARG A 51 -30.15 12.40 -1.53
N MET A 52 -29.13 11.85 -0.86
CA MET A 52 -27.93 12.58 -0.44
C MET A 52 -27.12 13.10 -1.63
N TYR A 53 -27.01 12.30 -2.69
CA TYR A 53 -26.11 12.60 -3.79
C TYR A 53 -26.81 12.93 -5.11
N GLY A 54 -28.15 12.91 -5.16
CA GLY A 54 -28.92 13.31 -6.35
C GLY A 54 -28.66 12.43 -7.59
N ILE A 55 -28.41 11.14 -7.38
CA ILE A 55 -28.10 10.15 -8.42
C ILE A 55 -29.12 9.01 -8.45
N SER A 56 -29.20 8.32 -9.60
CA SER A 56 -30.19 7.25 -9.79
C SER A 56 -29.87 6.01 -8.96
N ARG A 57 -30.90 5.21 -8.68
CA ARG A 57 -30.75 3.95 -7.95
C ARG A 57 -29.80 2.96 -8.63
N THR A 58 -29.76 2.97 -9.96
CA THR A 58 -28.84 2.13 -10.75
C THR A 58 -27.38 2.50 -10.46
N VAL A 59 -27.06 3.80 -10.46
CA VAL A 59 -25.72 4.32 -10.16
C VAL A 59 -25.31 3.99 -8.72
N VAL A 60 -26.24 4.15 -7.76
CA VAL A 60 -25.99 3.76 -6.35
C VAL A 60 -25.72 2.26 -6.23
N ARG A 61 -26.52 1.41 -6.89
CA ARG A 61 -26.34 -0.03 -6.85
C ARG A 61 -25.01 -0.48 -7.43
N GLU A 62 -24.59 0.13 -8.53
CA GLU A 62 -23.30 -0.13 -9.16
C GLU A 62 -22.16 0.20 -8.19
N ALA A 63 -22.14 1.40 -7.61
CA ALA A 63 -21.14 1.80 -6.61
C ALA A 63 -21.12 0.87 -5.39
N LEU A 64 -22.28 0.47 -4.87
CA LEU A 64 -22.36 -0.45 -3.73
C LEU A 64 -21.93 -1.88 -4.09
N ASN A 65 -22.20 -2.36 -5.30
CA ASN A 65 -21.73 -3.68 -5.74
C ASN A 65 -20.21 -3.71 -5.80
N GLU A 66 -19.60 -2.65 -6.32
CA GLU A 66 -18.15 -2.49 -6.35
C GLU A 66 -17.53 -2.43 -4.96
N LEU A 67 -18.15 -1.69 -4.02
CA LEU A 67 -17.70 -1.67 -2.63
C LEU A 67 -17.85 -3.03 -1.92
N VAL A 68 -18.85 -3.84 -2.31
CA VAL A 68 -18.99 -5.23 -1.82
C VAL A 68 -17.91 -6.12 -2.42
N HIS A 69 -17.66 -6.01 -3.72
CA HIS A 69 -16.59 -6.74 -4.42
C HIS A 69 -15.23 -6.47 -3.77
N ASP A 70 -14.94 -5.19 -3.51
CA ASP A 70 -13.71 -4.72 -2.88
C ASP A 70 -13.69 -4.93 -1.36
N ARG A 71 -14.75 -5.53 -0.80
CA ARG A 71 -14.91 -5.89 0.62
C ARG A 71 -14.86 -4.70 1.59
N PHE A 72 -15.10 -3.48 1.12
CA PHE A 72 -15.30 -2.29 1.97
C PHE A 72 -16.61 -2.36 2.74
N ILE A 73 -17.61 -3.04 2.18
CA ILE A 73 -18.92 -3.24 2.80
C ILE A 73 -19.40 -4.67 2.58
N TYR A 74 -20.36 -5.12 3.38
CA TYR A 74 -21.01 -6.40 3.23
C TYR A 74 -22.52 -6.26 3.40
N ARG A 75 -23.29 -7.17 2.79
CA ARG A 75 -24.76 -7.17 2.86
C ARG A 75 -25.24 -8.28 3.78
N ILE A 76 -26.17 -7.93 4.67
CA ILE A 76 -26.94 -8.90 5.43
C ILE A 76 -28.38 -8.83 4.92
N GLN A 77 -28.86 -9.94 4.34
CA GLN A 77 -30.21 -10.03 3.79
C GLN A 77 -31.25 -9.62 4.85
N GLY A 78 -32.14 -8.70 4.47
CA GLY A 78 -33.18 -8.16 5.36
C GLY A 78 -32.69 -7.16 6.42
N LYS A 79 -31.38 -7.04 6.67
CA LYS A 79 -30.84 -6.09 7.69
C LYS A 79 -30.13 -4.88 7.08
N GLY A 80 -29.64 -4.98 5.85
CA GLY A 80 -29.03 -3.87 5.11
C GLY A 80 -27.56 -4.08 4.78
N THR A 81 -26.87 -2.98 4.53
CA THR A 81 -25.45 -2.96 4.15
C THR A 81 -24.64 -2.40 5.32
N PHE A 82 -23.50 -3.02 5.61
CA PHE A 82 -22.66 -2.71 6.76
C PHE A 82 -21.23 -2.45 6.32
N ILE A 83 -20.55 -1.55 7.01
CA ILE A 83 -19.15 -1.21 6.75
C ILE A 83 -18.28 -2.35 7.26
N SER A 84 -17.42 -2.87 6.39
CA SER A 84 -16.51 -3.96 6.72
C SER A 84 -15.42 -3.46 7.68
N GLY A 85 -15.25 -4.11 8.82
CA GLY A 85 -14.07 -3.89 9.69
C GLY A 85 -12.77 -4.51 9.17
N ARG A 86 -12.73 -4.98 7.91
CA ARG A 86 -11.53 -5.57 7.32
C ARG A 86 -10.58 -4.48 6.83
N LYS A 87 -9.38 -4.50 7.41
CA LYS A 87 -8.19 -3.88 6.84
C LYS A 87 -7.94 -4.51 5.48
N GLU A 88 -7.44 -3.73 4.53
CA GLU A 88 -7.15 -4.21 3.18
C GLU A 88 -6.15 -5.38 3.24
N GLU A 89 -6.44 -6.46 2.51
CA GLU A 89 -5.53 -7.60 2.38
C GLU A 89 -4.40 -7.21 1.42
N GLN A 90 -3.17 -7.24 1.92
CA GLN A 90 -1.95 -7.12 1.11
C GLN A 90 -1.47 -8.53 0.82
N ASP A 91 -1.61 -8.99 -0.43
CA ASP A 91 -1.05 -10.26 -0.88
C ASP A 91 0.47 -10.15 -0.84
N PHE A 92 1.05 -10.73 0.20
CA PHE A 92 2.47 -10.64 0.49
C PHE A 92 3.24 -11.83 -0.10
N ALA A 93 2.52 -12.76 -0.73
CA ALA A 93 3.07 -13.94 -1.39
C ALA A 93 4.00 -13.54 -2.55
N GLY A 94 5.29 -13.53 -2.26
CA GLY A 94 6.33 -13.74 -3.26
C GLY A 94 7.16 -12.54 -3.67
N SER A 95 6.70 -11.29 -3.58
CA SER A 95 7.54 -10.16 -4.01
C SER A 95 6.90 -8.77 -3.89
N ASN A 96 7.71 -7.75 -3.61
CA ASN A 96 7.42 -6.37 -4.02
C ASN A 96 7.20 -6.22 -5.57
N ILE A 97 7.29 -7.31 -6.39
CA ILE A 97 7.01 -7.36 -7.84
C ILE A 97 5.49 -7.28 -8.06
N GLY A 98 4.69 -7.85 -7.15
CA GLY A 98 3.23 -7.88 -7.25
C GLY A 98 2.54 -6.61 -6.75
N PHE A 99 3.08 -5.94 -5.73
CA PHE A 99 2.29 -4.93 -4.99
C PHE A 99 1.86 -3.72 -5.82
N SER A 100 2.75 -3.12 -6.62
CA SER A 100 2.33 -2.03 -7.52
C SER A 100 1.43 -2.54 -8.65
N GLY A 101 1.73 -3.70 -9.22
CA GLY A 101 0.95 -4.30 -10.32
C GLY A 101 -0.47 -4.71 -9.92
N GLU A 102 -0.64 -5.29 -8.74
CA GLU A 102 -1.93 -5.73 -8.19
C GLU A 102 -2.83 -4.54 -7.86
N MET A 103 -2.26 -3.49 -7.25
CA MET A 103 -3.01 -2.29 -6.89
C MET A 103 -3.37 -1.46 -8.13
N ILE A 104 -2.48 -1.39 -9.12
CA ILE A 104 -2.80 -0.83 -10.46
C ILE A 104 -3.88 -1.68 -11.14
N GLY A 105 -3.80 -3.02 -11.05
CA GLY A 105 -4.82 -3.94 -11.58
C GLY A 105 -6.19 -3.79 -10.92
N LYS A 106 -6.22 -3.33 -9.66
CA LYS A 106 -7.43 -2.93 -8.91
C LYS A 106 -7.87 -1.48 -9.21
N GLY A 107 -7.25 -0.81 -10.19
CA GLY A 107 -7.59 0.56 -10.59
C GLY A 107 -7.19 1.64 -9.59
N ARG A 108 -6.28 1.34 -8.65
CA ARG A 108 -5.86 2.28 -7.61
C ARG A 108 -4.64 3.08 -8.02
N GLU A 109 -4.56 4.31 -7.55
CA GLU A 109 -3.43 5.17 -7.85
C GLU A 109 -2.27 4.85 -6.90
N VAL A 110 -1.19 4.28 -7.45
CA VAL A 110 0.03 3.94 -6.69
C VAL A 110 1.13 4.92 -7.05
N ILE A 111 1.54 5.74 -6.08
CA ILE A 111 2.65 6.67 -6.21
C ILE A 111 3.83 6.17 -5.39
N THR A 112 4.98 6.00 -6.04
CA THR A 112 6.24 5.71 -5.35
C THR A 112 7.11 6.96 -5.32
N ARG A 113 7.37 7.48 -4.13
CA ARG A 113 8.27 8.62 -3.90
C ARG A 113 9.63 8.11 -3.44
N ILE A 114 10.67 8.41 -4.20
CA ILE A 114 12.06 8.12 -3.80
C ILE A 114 12.52 9.23 -2.86
N LEU A 115 12.83 8.87 -1.62
CA LEU A 115 13.32 9.80 -0.59
C LEU A 115 14.84 9.90 -0.61
N LYS A 116 15.52 8.79 -0.88
CA LYS A 116 16.98 8.73 -1.01
C LYS A 116 17.38 7.62 -1.97
N GLN A 117 18.40 7.86 -2.75
CA GLN A 117 19.02 6.88 -3.64
C GLN A 117 20.50 7.22 -3.77
N SER A 118 21.39 6.32 -3.37
CA SER A 118 22.83 6.62 -3.32
C SER A 118 23.69 5.37 -3.24
N LEU A 119 24.88 5.42 -3.86
CA LEU A 119 25.96 4.49 -3.57
C LEU A 119 26.53 4.78 -2.16
N ALA A 120 26.66 3.75 -1.32
CA ALA A 120 27.14 3.90 0.04
C ALA A 120 27.85 2.63 0.56
N LYS A 121 28.52 2.75 1.71
CA LYS A 121 29.00 1.57 2.45
C LYS A 121 27.84 0.88 3.15
N PRO A 122 27.81 -0.47 3.15
CA PRO A 122 26.76 -1.21 3.83
C PRO A 122 26.90 -1.06 5.35
N GLY A 123 25.77 -0.94 6.03
CA GLY A 123 25.69 -1.10 7.48
C GLY A 123 25.96 -2.56 7.89
N SER A 124 26.10 -2.80 9.20
CA SER A 124 26.44 -4.13 9.73
C SER A 124 25.40 -5.20 9.38
N ARG A 125 24.10 -4.85 9.40
CA ARG A 125 23.02 -5.78 9.05
C ARG A 125 23.01 -6.07 7.55
N GLU A 126 23.07 -5.04 6.71
CA GLU A 126 23.18 -5.16 5.25
C GLU A 126 24.36 -6.03 4.85
N ARG A 127 25.54 -5.80 5.43
CA ARG A 127 26.75 -6.59 5.16
C ARG A 127 26.54 -8.07 5.47
N ARG A 128 25.93 -8.37 6.61
CA ARG A 128 25.66 -9.75 7.03
C ARG A 128 24.64 -10.43 6.12
N MET A 129 23.53 -9.76 5.85
CA MET A 129 22.41 -10.33 5.08
C MET A 129 22.78 -10.53 3.61
N LEU A 130 23.48 -9.56 3.02
CA LEU A 130 23.96 -9.62 1.64
C LEU A 130 25.28 -10.39 1.48
N ARG A 131 25.85 -10.92 2.58
CA ARG A 131 27.13 -11.67 2.58
C ARG A 131 28.27 -10.89 1.90
N LEU A 132 28.36 -9.60 2.24
CA LEU A 132 29.31 -8.67 1.60
C LEU A 132 30.65 -8.63 2.33
N ASP A 133 31.71 -8.49 1.56
CA ASP A 133 33.06 -8.23 2.03
C ASP A 133 33.25 -6.76 2.45
N ALA A 134 34.32 -6.49 3.21
CA ALA A 134 34.59 -5.17 3.74
C ALA A 134 34.79 -4.06 2.70
N ARG A 135 35.20 -4.44 1.48
CA ARG A 135 35.45 -3.51 0.38
C ARG A 135 34.21 -3.21 -0.45
N GLN A 136 33.21 -4.08 -0.43
CA GLN A 136 32.01 -3.92 -1.25
C GLN A 136 31.16 -2.73 -0.78
N SER A 137 30.39 -2.20 -1.73
CA SER A 137 29.47 -1.09 -1.56
C SER A 137 28.06 -1.54 -1.97
N VAL A 138 27.05 -0.79 -1.54
CA VAL A 138 25.65 -1.05 -1.89
C VAL A 138 25.02 0.20 -2.49
N VAL A 139 24.06 -0.01 -3.39
CA VAL A 139 23.11 1.03 -3.78
C VAL A 139 21.97 0.99 -2.77
N LYS A 140 21.81 2.05 -1.99
CA LYS A 140 20.75 2.19 -0.98
C LYS A 140 19.61 3.02 -1.54
N ILE A 141 18.38 2.55 -1.37
CA ILE A 141 17.17 3.24 -1.80
C ILE A 141 16.21 3.31 -0.62
N GLN A 142 15.77 4.52 -0.28
CA GLN A 142 14.66 4.75 0.64
C GLN A 142 13.47 5.28 -0.16
N ARG A 143 12.31 4.64 -0.03
CA ARG A 143 11.10 5.02 -0.78
C ARG A 143 9.86 4.97 0.10
N LEU A 144 8.96 5.91 -0.15
CA LEU A 144 7.63 5.98 0.43
C LEU A 144 6.61 5.59 -0.64
N MET A 145 5.73 4.65 -0.30
CA MET A 145 4.66 4.25 -1.19
C MET A 145 3.33 4.79 -0.68
N VAL A 146 2.63 5.46 -1.59
CA VAL A 146 1.34 6.12 -1.35
C VAL A 146 0.32 5.45 -2.26
N ILE A 147 -0.83 5.11 -1.69
CA ILE A 147 -1.97 4.55 -2.42
C ILE A 147 -3.20 5.38 -2.09
N ASP A 148 -3.86 5.89 -3.11
CA ASP A 148 -5.03 6.79 -3.00
C ASP A 148 -4.77 7.90 -1.96
N ASP A 149 -3.68 8.65 -2.17
CA ASP A 149 -3.19 9.73 -1.29
C ASP A 149 -2.81 9.35 0.14
N GLN A 150 -2.86 8.06 0.49
CA GLN A 150 -2.48 7.57 1.82
C GLN A 150 -1.12 6.88 1.81
N ALA A 151 -0.18 7.36 2.62
CA ALA A 151 1.09 6.67 2.84
C ALA A 151 0.86 5.28 3.43
N ARG A 152 1.34 4.23 2.75
CA ARG A 152 1.13 2.82 3.14
C ARG A 152 2.35 2.19 3.80
N MET A 153 3.52 2.48 3.27
CA MET A 153 4.76 1.89 3.74
C MET A 153 5.97 2.71 3.36
N LEU A 154 6.95 2.68 4.25
CA LEU A 154 8.27 3.24 4.06
C LEU A 154 9.25 2.08 3.99
N VAL A 155 10.10 2.09 2.97
CA VAL A 155 10.98 0.98 2.64
C VAL A 155 12.40 1.47 2.47
N ASP A 156 13.32 0.80 3.13
CA ASP A 156 14.75 0.86 2.89
C ASP A 156 15.19 -0.42 2.17
N MET A 157 15.97 -0.26 1.10
CA MET A 157 16.50 -1.37 0.31
C MET A 157 17.99 -1.16 0.06
N ALA A 158 18.74 -2.25 0.01
CA ALA A 158 20.15 -2.24 -0.35
C ALA A 158 20.44 -3.37 -1.35
N PHE A 159 21.14 -3.02 -2.41
CA PHE A 159 21.59 -3.94 -3.45
C PHE A 159 23.11 -3.93 -3.54
N PRO A 160 23.79 -5.08 -3.68
CA PRO A 160 25.23 -5.11 -3.97
C PRO A 160 25.54 -4.30 -5.23
N ALA A 161 26.42 -3.29 -5.10
CA ALA A 161 26.63 -2.30 -6.16
C ALA A 161 27.27 -2.89 -7.44
N ASP A 162 28.01 -3.99 -7.30
CA ASP A 162 28.57 -4.78 -8.40
C ASP A 162 27.49 -5.46 -9.25
N LEU A 163 26.37 -5.86 -8.65
CA LEU A 163 25.23 -6.43 -9.37
C LEU A 163 24.40 -5.36 -10.08
N VAL A 164 24.32 -4.15 -9.50
CA VAL A 164 23.44 -3.07 -9.99
C VAL A 164 24.22 -1.81 -10.37
N SER A 165 25.26 -1.96 -11.18
CA SER A 165 26.14 -0.83 -11.56
C SER A 165 25.36 0.37 -12.13
N GLY A 166 25.63 1.55 -11.57
CA GLY A 166 24.97 2.81 -11.94
C GLY A 166 23.51 2.93 -11.52
N PHE A 167 22.98 1.98 -10.74
CA PHE A 167 21.57 1.98 -10.32
C PHE A 167 21.22 3.17 -9.44
N GLU A 168 22.18 3.75 -8.72
CA GLU A 168 22.04 4.99 -7.98
C GLU A 168 21.64 6.20 -8.84
N ASN A 169 21.87 6.14 -10.16
CA ASN A 169 21.54 7.21 -11.11
C ASN A 169 20.27 6.93 -11.92
N VAL A 170 19.61 5.79 -11.71
CA VAL A 170 18.42 5.41 -12.46
C VAL A 170 17.19 6.13 -11.92
N ASN A 171 16.39 6.72 -12.80
CA ASN A 171 15.11 7.30 -12.40
C ASN A 171 14.10 6.18 -12.05
N LEU A 172 13.74 6.09 -10.76
CA LEU A 172 12.81 5.10 -10.22
C LEU A 172 11.39 5.65 -10.00
N LYS A 173 11.10 6.91 -10.36
CA LYS A 173 9.79 7.53 -10.13
C LYS A 173 8.69 6.76 -10.87
N ASN A 174 7.68 6.30 -10.12
CA ASN A 174 6.52 5.55 -10.61
C ASN A 174 6.88 4.34 -11.50
N ARG A 175 8.04 3.70 -11.25
CA ARG A 175 8.45 2.47 -11.95
C ARG A 175 8.61 1.34 -10.95
N SER A 176 8.27 0.13 -11.39
CA SER A 176 8.56 -1.09 -10.65
C SER A 176 10.08 -1.29 -10.62
N ILE A 177 10.65 -1.31 -9.40
CA ILE A 177 12.09 -1.53 -9.22
C ILE A 177 12.51 -2.89 -9.77
N TYR A 178 11.71 -3.94 -9.57
CA TYR A 178 12.07 -5.25 -10.09
C TYR A 178 11.93 -5.39 -11.60
N ASP A 179 11.01 -4.66 -12.23
CA ASP A 179 10.98 -4.62 -13.69
C ASP A 179 12.26 -4.00 -14.25
N ILE A 180 12.78 -2.96 -13.58
CA ILE A 180 14.07 -2.37 -13.94
C ILE A 180 15.21 -3.37 -13.70
N LEU A 181 15.25 -4.02 -12.53
CA LEU A 181 16.28 -4.99 -12.18
C LEU A 181 16.32 -6.16 -13.18
N LYS A 182 15.15 -6.69 -13.54
CA LYS A 182 15.02 -7.75 -14.53
C LYS A 182 15.45 -7.30 -15.93
N ARG A 183 14.91 -6.17 -16.42
CA ARG A 183 15.13 -5.72 -17.81
C ARG A 183 16.53 -5.16 -18.05
N ARG A 184 17.09 -4.42 -17.08
CA ARG A 184 18.39 -3.73 -17.24
C ARG A 184 19.57 -4.54 -16.75
N TYR A 185 19.38 -5.35 -15.70
CA TYR A 185 20.48 -6.08 -15.05
C TYR A 185 20.33 -7.60 -15.18
N GLY A 186 19.23 -8.12 -15.72
CA GLY A 186 18.97 -9.56 -15.79
C GLY A 186 18.73 -10.20 -14.41
N LEU A 187 18.42 -9.40 -13.39
CA LEU A 187 18.31 -9.85 -12.02
C LEU A 187 16.85 -10.09 -11.65
N ALA A 188 16.53 -11.32 -11.26
CA ALA A 188 15.23 -11.72 -10.76
C ALA A 188 15.41 -12.61 -9.52
N PRO A 189 14.76 -12.30 -8.39
CA PRO A 189 14.85 -13.14 -7.21
C PRO A 189 14.11 -14.47 -7.44
N THR A 190 14.70 -15.57 -6.97
CA THR A 190 14.09 -16.91 -7.02
C THR A 190 13.59 -17.39 -5.66
N SER A 191 14.14 -16.84 -4.57
CA SER A 191 13.70 -17.12 -3.22
C SER A 191 13.95 -15.92 -2.31
N SER A 192 13.31 -15.90 -1.15
CA SER A 192 13.57 -14.90 -0.12
C SER A 192 13.28 -15.44 1.26
N GLU A 193 14.07 -15.02 2.25
CA GLU A 193 13.77 -15.18 3.67
C GLU A 193 13.14 -13.90 4.20
N ARG A 194 12.22 -14.03 5.17
CA ARG A 194 11.49 -12.91 5.74
C ARG A 194 11.29 -13.07 7.25
N TRP A 195 11.44 -11.97 7.97
CA TRP A 195 11.13 -11.82 9.38
C TRP A 195 10.10 -10.73 9.54
N ILE A 196 9.09 -10.98 10.36
CA ILE A 196 7.96 -10.07 10.56
C ILE A 196 7.81 -9.83 12.05
N GLU A 197 7.70 -8.56 12.43
CA GLU A 197 7.59 -8.14 13.81
C GLU A 197 6.60 -6.97 13.94
N ALA A 198 5.99 -6.84 15.12
CA ALA A 198 5.28 -5.63 15.49
C ALA A 198 6.29 -4.60 15.99
N ILE A 199 6.23 -3.38 15.48
CA ILE A 199 7.13 -2.29 15.85
C ILE A 199 6.36 -1.02 16.17
N LEU A 200 7.01 -0.13 16.91
CA LEU A 200 6.59 1.27 17.02
C LEU A 200 7.49 2.13 16.12
N PRO A 201 6.92 3.05 15.31
CA PRO A 201 7.71 3.92 14.47
C PRO A 201 8.50 4.92 15.31
N THR A 202 9.71 5.23 14.86
CA THR A 202 10.40 6.45 15.29
C THR A 202 9.61 7.70 14.87
N LYS A 203 9.83 8.83 15.52
CA LYS A 203 9.25 10.14 15.14
C LYS A 203 9.33 10.46 13.64
N LYS A 204 10.48 10.17 13.02
CA LYS A 204 10.69 10.42 11.59
C LYS A 204 9.86 9.48 10.70
N GLN A 205 9.78 8.20 11.06
CA GLN A 205 8.97 7.21 10.36
C GLN A 205 7.48 7.52 10.48
N ALA A 206 7.03 7.90 11.69
CA ALA A 206 5.65 8.30 11.96
C ALA A 206 5.25 9.52 11.10
N ALA A 207 6.13 10.52 11.01
CA ALA A 207 5.92 11.69 10.15
C ALA A 207 5.82 11.33 8.66
N TYR A 208 6.67 10.43 8.14
CA TYR A 208 6.58 9.99 6.74
C TYR A 208 5.30 9.23 6.43
N LEU A 209 4.82 8.41 7.38
CA LEU A 209 3.63 7.57 7.21
C LEU A 209 2.33 8.27 7.59
N ASN A 210 2.41 9.51 8.11
CA ASN A 210 1.29 10.27 8.63
C ASN A 210 0.49 9.48 9.68
N VAL A 211 1.19 9.01 10.71
CA VAL A 211 0.63 8.28 11.87
C VAL A 211 1.19 8.85 13.18
N ALA A 212 0.57 8.50 14.31
CA ALA A 212 1.12 8.82 15.62
C ALA A 212 2.31 7.91 15.95
N GLU A 213 3.26 8.39 16.77
CA GLU A 213 4.44 7.60 17.21
C GLU A 213 4.05 6.31 17.95
N GLY A 214 2.87 6.28 18.57
CA GLY A 214 2.32 5.11 19.25
C GLY A 214 1.55 4.14 18.36
N THR A 215 1.39 4.42 17.05
CA THR A 215 0.63 3.55 16.15
C THR A 215 1.43 2.28 15.84
N PRO A 216 0.93 1.07 16.19
CA PRO A 216 1.64 -0.16 15.88
C PRO A 216 1.74 -0.41 14.37
N LEU A 217 2.95 -0.72 13.91
CA LEU A 217 3.24 -1.05 12.51
C LEU A 217 3.79 -2.48 12.41
N LEU A 218 3.82 -3.00 11.19
CA LEU A 218 4.51 -4.25 10.88
C LEU A 218 5.88 -3.93 10.29
N GLY A 219 6.94 -4.33 10.99
CA GLY A 219 8.30 -4.34 10.50
C GLY A 219 8.55 -5.63 9.74
N ILE A 220 9.09 -5.52 8.53
CA ILE A 220 9.37 -6.64 7.65
C ILE A 220 10.81 -6.53 7.17
N GLU A 221 11.64 -7.46 7.62
CA GLU A 221 12.99 -7.64 7.11
C GLU A 221 13.00 -8.79 6.09
N SER A 222 13.72 -8.62 4.98
CA SER A 222 13.87 -9.66 3.98
C SER A 222 15.26 -9.67 3.35
N CYS A 223 15.72 -10.86 3.00
CA CYS A 223 16.83 -11.06 2.07
C CYS A 223 16.34 -11.90 0.89
N ALA A 224 16.52 -11.39 -0.34
CA ALA A 224 16.18 -12.12 -1.55
C ALA A 224 17.44 -12.67 -2.23
N TYR A 225 17.30 -13.85 -2.83
CA TYR A 225 18.39 -14.60 -3.44
C TYR A 225 18.12 -14.86 -4.92
N LEU A 226 19.20 -14.88 -5.72
CA LEU A 226 19.17 -15.28 -7.13
C LEU A 226 19.20 -16.81 -7.26
N SER A 227 19.01 -17.31 -8.49
CA SER A 227 19.01 -18.74 -8.81
C SER A 227 20.34 -19.44 -8.46
N ASP A 228 21.44 -18.68 -8.45
CA ASP A 228 22.78 -19.15 -8.08
C ASP A 228 23.07 -19.06 -6.57
N GLY A 229 22.07 -18.66 -5.76
CA GLY A 229 22.17 -18.55 -4.31
C GLY A 229 22.81 -17.26 -3.79
N ARG A 230 23.24 -16.34 -4.67
CA ARG A 230 23.76 -15.04 -4.23
C ARG A 230 22.66 -14.18 -3.62
N ALA A 231 22.95 -13.55 -2.48
CA ALA A 231 22.08 -12.55 -1.88
C ALA A 231 22.08 -11.29 -2.73
N PHE A 232 20.91 -10.88 -3.18
CA PHE A 232 20.73 -9.84 -4.20
C PHE A 232 20.07 -8.58 -3.65
N GLU A 233 19.17 -8.72 -2.68
CA GLU A 233 18.44 -7.59 -2.12
C GLU A 233 18.31 -7.78 -0.61
N TYR A 234 18.68 -6.74 0.13
CA TYR A 234 18.25 -6.56 1.50
C TYR A 234 17.10 -5.55 1.51
N TYR A 235 16.05 -5.87 2.24
CA TYR A 235 14.84 -5.07 2.35
C TYR A 235 14.46 -4.93 3.82
N TYR A 236 14.15 -3.71 4.24
CA TYR A 236 13.47 -3.43 5.49
C TYR A 236 12.31 -2.46 5.23
N GLY A 237 11.08 -2.94 5.42
CA GLY A 237 9.87 -2.18 5.22
C GLY A 237 9.07 -2.06 6.51
N ILE A 238 8.52 -0.87 6.74
CA ILE A 238 7.53 -0.65 7.79
C ILE A 238 6.16 -0.40 7.14
N HIS A 239 5.18 -1.19 7.55
CA HIS A 239 3.86 -1.26 6.92
C HIS A 239 2.78 -0.80 7.90
N ARG A 240 1.85 0.02 7.41
CA ARG A 240 0.69 0.49 8.18
C ARG A 240 -0.31 -0.63 8.46
N SER A 241 -0.09 -1.27 9.60
CA SER A 241 -0.90 -2.40 10.09
C SER A 241 -2.29 -1.98 10.55
N ASP A 242 -2.55 -0.69 10.75
CA ASP A 242 -3.84 -0.11 11.11
C ASP A 242 -4.85 -0.15 9.96
N ILE A 243 -4.37 -0.05 8.71
CA ILE A 243 -5.21 -0.01 7.50
C ILE A 243 -4.99 -1.21 6.56
N SER A 244 -3.94 -1.99 6.77
CA SER A 244 -3.66 -3.20 5.99
C SER A 244 -3.35 -4.41 6.87
N ARG A 245 -3.63 -5.61 6.35
CA ARG A 245 -3.19 -6.90 6.92
C ARG A 245 -2.30 -7.59 5.91
N LEU A 246 -1.30 -8.33 6.39
CA LEU A 246 -0.50 -9.21 5.55
C LEU A 246 -1.24 -10.54 5.36
N HIS A 247 -1.36 -10.98 4.12
CA HIS A 247 -1.94 -12.26 3.77
C HIS A 247 -0.88 -13.20 3.17
N PHE A 248 -0.86 -14.44 3.64
CA PHE A 248 0.02 -15.51 3.18
C PHE A 248 -0.80 -16.77 2.96
N SER A 249 -0.57 -17.46 1.86
CA SER A 249 -1.10 -18.79 1.60
C SER A 249 0.04 -19.73 1.27
N PHE A 250 0.13 -20.85 1.99
CA PHE A 250 1.02 -21.96 1.64
C PHE A 250 0.24 -22.93 0.76
N ARG A 251 0.87 -23.40 -0.32
CA ARG A 251 0.34 -24.50 -1.15
C ARG A 251 1.15 -25.75 -0.89
#